data_AF-A0A1F3V3A0-F1
#
_entry.id   AF-A0A1F3V3A0-F1
#
_cell.length_a   1.000
_cell.length_b   1.000
_cell.length_c   1.000
_cell.angle_alpha   90.00
_cell.angle_beta   90.00
_cell.angle_gamma   90.00
#
_symmetry.space_group_name_H-M   'P 1'
#
loop_
_entity.id
_entity.type
_entity.pdbx_description
1 polymer ?
#
loop_
_entity_poly.entity_id
_entity_poly.type
_entity_poly.pdbx_seq_one_letter_code
_entity_poly.pdbx_strand_id
1 'polypeptide(L)'
;MDTTKTDKKRIRKIIVTPEAKILRELRNQKGLSQRQLAKRMNTSQTKVNHTESGRTSVTQNYIANFLSAIDSDRKVWAKMLGLGDMENDLRIQCKALIDQMNIKRVRVLFDFLTRF
;
A
#
# COMPACT_ATOMS: atom_id res chain seq x y z
N MET A 1 -36.44 -29.01 24.55
CA MET A 1 -36.16 -27.58 24.27
C MET A 1 -34.77 -27.51 23.67
N ASP A 2 -34.68 -27.72 22.35
CA ASP A 2 -33.42 -27.60 21.61
C ASP A 2 -33.32 -26.18 21.03
N THR A 3 -32.29 -25.44 21.41
CA THR A 3 -31.94 -24.18 20.76
C THR A 3 -30.79 -24.44 19.79
N THR A 4 -31.15 -24.67 18.53
CA THR A 4 -30.20 -24.70 17.41
C THR A 4 -29.63 -23.30 17.20
N LYS A 5 -28.48 -23.04 17.84
CA LYS A 5 -27.68 -21.85 17.59
C LYS A 5 -26.98 -22.03 16.26
N THR A 6 -27.67 -21.68 15.17
CA THR A 6 -27.10 -21.73 13.83
C THR A 6 -25.97 -20.71 13.76
N ASP A 7 -24.73 -21.16 13.91
CA ASP A 7 -23.52 -20.40 13.64
C ASP A 7 -23.53 -20.03 12.15
N LYS A 8 -24.17 -18.90 11.85
CA LYS A 8 -24.21 -18.30 10.53
C LYS A 8 -22.78 -17.86 10.20
N LYS A 9 -22.00 -18.78 9.64
CA LYS A 9 -20.61 -18.58 9.20
C LYS A 9 -20.59 -17.32 8.35
N ARG A 10 -20.13 -16.20 8.92
CA ARG A 10 -19.94 -14.94 8.20
C ARG A 10 -18.80 -15.17 7.21
N ILE A 11 -19.14 -15.62 5.99
CA ILE A 11 -18.19 -15.72 4.89
C ILE A 11 -17.88 -14.29 4.46
N ARG A 12 -16.98 -13.61 5.17
CA ARG A 12 -16.37 -12.38 4.68
C ARG A 12 -15.43 -12.79 3.56
N LYS A 13 -15.67 -12.26 2.35
CA LYS A 13 -14.74 -12.41 1.23
C LYS A 13 -13.37 -11.87 1.66
N ILE A 14 -12.39 -12.76 1.81
CA ILE A 14 -11.02 -12.37 2.14
C ILE A 14 -10.39 -11.88 0.84
N ILE A 15 -10.09 -10.60 0.77
CA ILE A 15 -9.41 -9.99 -0.37
C ILE A 15 -8.02 -9.59 0.12
N VAL A 16 -7.01 -10.37 -0.28
CA VAL A 16 -5.62 -10.04 0.04
C VAL A 16 -5.18 -8.92 -0.90
N THR A 17 -5.09 -7.71 -0.38
CA THR A 17 -4.64 -6.54 -1.15
C THR A 17 -3.11 -6.56 -1.32
N PRO A 18 -2.55 -5.85 -2.32
CA PRO A 18 -1.12 -5.69 -2.49
C PRO A 18 -0.42 -5.17 -1.22
N GLU A 19 -1.03 -4.20 -0.53
CA GLU A 19 -0.54 -3.63 0.72
C GLU A 19 -0.36 -4.71 1.80
N ALA A 20 -1.34 -5.59 1.96
CA ALA A 20 -1.28 -6.67 2.95
C ALA A 20 -0.11 -7.63 2.68
N LYS A 21 0.15 -7.94 1.39
CA LYS A 21 1.31 -8.75 0.99
C LYS A 21 2.62 -8.05 1.29
N ILE A 22 2.72 -6.77 0.98
CA ILE A 22 3.95 -5.98 1.18
C ILE A 22 4.27 -5.80 2.65
N LEU A 23 3.26 -5.55 3.50
CA LEU A 23 3.46 -5.49 4.95
C LEU A 23 4.03 -6.80 5.48
N ARG A 24 3.49 -7.94 5.05
CA ARG A 24 4.01 -9.27 5.43
C ARG A 24 5.45 -9.45 4.97
N GLU A 25 5.76 -9.06 3.74
CA GLU A 25 7.09 -9.19 3.16
C GLU A 25 8.13 -8.32 3.89
N LEU A 26 7.82 -7.04 4.11
CA LEU A 26 8.68 -6.13 4.87
C LEU A 26 8.93 -6.63 6.30
N ARG A 27 7.90 -7.17 6.97
CA ARG A 27 8.06 -7.77 8.29
C ARG A 27 9.04 -8.96 8.25
N ASN A 28 8.89 -9.84 7.26
CA ASN A 28 9.74 -11.02 7.10
C ASN A 28 11.20 -10.62 6.81
N GLN A 29 11.43 -9.61 5.95
CA GLN A 29 12.76 -9.09 5.65
C GLN A 29 13.47 -8.54 6.90
N LYS A 30 12.72 -8.00 7.85
CA LYS A 30 13.23 -7.53 9.15
C LYS A 30 13.36 -8.67 10.19
N GLY A 31 13.05 -9.92 9.83
CA GLY A 31 13.15 -11.08 10.71
C GLY A 31 12.17 -11.06 11.89
N LEU A 32 11.10 -10.26 11.82
CA LEU A 32 10.16 -10.09 12.92
C LEU A 32 9.01 -11.10 12.83
N SER A 33 8.68 -11.76 13.94
CA SER A 33 7.41 -12.47 14.07
C SER A 33 6.23 -11.48 14.18
N GLN A 34 5.01 -11.94 13.86
CA GLN A 34 3.80 -11.12 14.05
C GLN A 34 3.63 -10.67 15.51
N ARG A 35 4.03 -11.49 16.48
CA ARG A 35 3.97 -11.16 17.91
C ARG A 35 4.97 -10.06 18.28
N GLN A 36 6.19 -10.09 17.74
CA GLN A 36 7.19 -9.04 17.95
C GLN A 36 6.73 -7.72 17.32
N LEU A 37 6.23 -7.75 16.08
CA LEU A 37 5.68 -6.57 15.44
C LEU A 37 4.50 -5.98 16.24
N ALA A 38 3.57 -6.82 16.68
CA ALA A 38 2.42 -6.40 17.47
C ALA A 38 2.83 -5.68 18.75
N LYS A 39 3.85 -6.19 19.46
CA LYS A 39 4.45 -5.51 20.62
C LYS A 39 5.00 -4.13 20.26
N ARG A 40 5.78 -4.03 19.18
CA ARG A 40 6.36 -2.75 18.73
C ARG A 40 5.29 -1.72 18.32
N MET A 41 4.21 -2.17 17.69
CA MET A 41 3.09 -1.32 17.28
C MET A 41 2.08 -1.03 18.39
N ASN A 42 2.30 -1.55 19.61
CA ASN A 42 1.36 -1.55 20.72
C ASN A 42 -0.06 -2.02 20.31
N THR A 43 -0.14 -3.19 19.68
CA THR A 43 -1.41 -3.75 19.19
C THR A 43 -1.49 -5.27 19.39
N SER A 44 -2.63 -5.89 19.05
CA SER A 44 -2.80 -7.33 19.18
C SER A 44 -2.17 -8.08 18.01
N GLN A 45 -1.61 -9.27 18.28
CA GLN A 45 -1.11 -10.15 17.21
C GLN A 45 -2.23 -10.54 16.23
N THR A 46 -3.46 -10.71 16.73
CA THR A 46 -4.66 -10.94 15.91
C THR A 46 -4.87 -9.82 14.89
N LYS A 47 -4.68 -8.55 15.28
CA LYS A 47 -4.79 -7.41 14.35
C LYS A 47 -3.75 -7.50 13.24
N VAL A 48 -2.49 -7.75 13.58
CA VAL A 48 -1.40 -7.95 12.60
C VAL A 48 -1.73 -9.09 11.64
N ASN A 49 -2.15 -10.24 12.16
CA ASN A 49 -2.53 -11.39 11.34
C ASN A 49 -3.72 -11.06 10.40
N HIS A 50 -4.75 -10.40 10.91
CA HIS A 50 -5.91 -10.02 10.09
C HIS A 50 -5.53 -9.04 8.99
N THR A 51 -4.64 -8.09 9.28
CA THR A 51 -4.15 -7.14 8.28
C THR A 51 -3.30 -7.83 7.23
N GLU A 52 -2.29 -8.62 7.60
CA GLU A 52 -1.41 -9.34 6.67
C GLU A 52 -2.12 -10.40 5.82
N SER A 53 -3.23 -10.96 6.32
CA SER A 53 -4.03 -11.96 5.61
C SER A 53 -5.20 -11.38 4.83
N GLY A 54 -5.36 -10.05 4.76
CA GLY A 54 -6.45 -9.40 4.03
C GLY A 54 -7.84 -9.58 4.66
N ARG A 55 -7.91 -9.99 5.94
CA ARG A 55 -9.17 -10.08 6.71
C ARG A 55 -9.63 -8.72 7.24
N THR A 56 -8.78 -7.70 7.16
CA THR A 56 -9.07 -6.31 7.54
C THR A 56 -8.39 -5.37 6.55
N SER A 57 -9.01 -4.21 6.28
CA SER A 57 -8.44 -3.19 5.41
C SER A 57 -7.15 -2.61 6.00
N VAL A 58 -6.19 -2.32 5.11
CA VAL A 58 -4.95 -1.63 5.48
C VAL A 58 -5.22 -0.12 5.43
N THR A 59 -5.19 0.54 6.59
CA THR A 59 -5.37 2.00 6.67
C THR A 59 -4.03 2.73 6.62
N GLN A 60 -4.03 4.01 6.22
CA GLN A 60 -2.80 4.82 6.20
C GLN A 60 -2.17 4.97 7.59
N ASN A 61 -3.00 5.13 8.64
CA ASN A 61 -2.51 5.17 10.03
C ASN A 61 -1.84 3.85 10.43
N TYR A 62 -2.36 2.71 9.97
CA TYR A 62 -1.72 1.43 10.21
C TYR A 62 -0.36 1.34 9.53
N ILE A 63 -0.28 1.77 8.25
CA ILE A 63 0.98 1.80 7.50
C ILE A 63 2.01 2.69 8.20
N ALA A 64 1.64 3.89 8.62
CA ALA A 64 2.55 4.80 9.31
C ALA A 64 3.11 4.18 10.61
N ASN A 65 2.22 3.63 11.46
CA ASN A 65 2.63 2.96 12.70
C ASN A 65 3.49 1.72 12.42
N PHE A 66 3.14 0.94 11.39
CA PHE A 66 3.91 -0.24 10.97
C PHE A 66 5.34 0.14 10.54
N LEU A 67 5.48 1.16 9.69
CA LEU A 67 6.79 1.59 9.17
C LEU A 67 7.69 2.11 10.29
N SER A 68 7.12 2.87 11.22
CA SER A 68 7.83 3.29 12.44
C SER A 68 8.27 2.10 13.29
N ALA A 69 7.43 1.07 13.46
CA ALA A 69 7.76 -0.11 14.27
C ALA A 69 8.85 -1.02 13.67
N ILE A 70 9.08 -0.95 12.36
CA ILE A 70 10.09 -1.76 11.66
C ILE A 70 11.34 -0.96 11.24
N ASP A 71 11.43 0.30 11.65
CA ASP A 71 12.51 1.22 11.30
C ASP A 71 12.70 1.28 9.77
N SER A 72 11.62 1.56 9.05
CA SER A 72 11.62 1.71 7.59
C SER A 72 10.95 3.02 7.17
N ASP A 73 11.41 3.59 6.06
CA ASP A 73 10.87 4.83 5.51
C ASP A 73 9.77 4.57 4.47
N ARG A 74 8.90 5.56 4.29
CA ARG A 74 7.83 5.60 3.29
C ARG A 74 8.35 5.46 1.86
N LYS A 75 9.60 5.82 1.59
CA LYS A 75 10.26 5.57 0.29
C LYS A 75 10.37 4.07 -0.01
N VAL A 76 10.75 3.25 0.98
CA VAL A 76 10.84 1.79 0.84
C VAL A 76 9.45 1.20 0.60
N TRP A 77 8.46 1.68 1.35
CA TRP A 77 7.05 1.30 1.15
C TRP A 77 6.55 1.62 -0.26
N ALA A 78 6.78 2.84 -0.74
CA ALA A 78 6.39 3.27 -2.08
C ALA A 78 7.06 2.39 -3.15
N LYS A 79 8.37 2.16 -3.04
CA LYS A 79 9.10 1.26 -3.94
C LYS A 79 8.50 -0.13 -3.99
N MET A 80 8.21 -0.74 -2.83
CA MET A 80 7.63 -2.08 -2.75
C MET A 80 6.20 -2.17 -3.31
N LEU A 81 5.44 -1.08 -3.24
CA LEU A 81 4.12 -0.97 -3.85
C LEU A 81 4.16 -0.80 -5.37
N GLY A 82 5.35 -0.62 -5.97
CA GLY A 82 5.45 -0.15 -7.35
C GLY A 82 4.99 1.31 -7.51
N LEU A 83 4.72 2.02 -6.42
CA LEU A 83 4.42 3.46 -6.40
C LEU A 83 5.69 4.32 -6.37
N GLY A 84 6.86 3.69 -6.16
CA GLY A 84 8.16 4.34 -6.30
C GLY A 84 8.40 4.88 -7.69
N ASP A 85 7.62 4.43 -8.68
CA ASP A 85 7.73 4.89 -10.05
C ASP A 85 6.41 5.33 -10.68
N MET A 86 5.20 5.31 -10.10
CA MET A 86 4.03 5.79 -10.88
C MET A 86 4.11 7.29 -11.27
N GLU A 87 4.58 8.15 -10.35
CA GLU A 87 4.84 9.57 -10.68
C GLU A 87 6.08 9.71 -11.57
N ASN A 88 7.09 8.86 -11.38
CA ASN A 88 8.33 8.88 -12.16
C ASN A 88 8.09 8.38 -13.59
N ASP A 89 7.40 7.25 -13.75
CA ASP A 89 6.85 6.67 -14.97
C ASP A 89 5.94 7.65 -15.69
N LEU A 90 5.03 8.33 -14.98
CA LEU A 90 4.21 9.37 -15.61
C LEU A 90 5.09 10.53 -16.12
N ARG A 91 6.07 10.98 -15.33
CA ARG A 91 7.05 12.00 -15.76
C ARG A 91 7.89 11.53 -16.95
N ILE A 92 8.35 10.28 -16.95
CA ILE A 92 9.12 9.64 -18.03
C ILE A 92 8.26 9.54 -19.30
N GLN A 93 7.01 9.10 -19.16
CA GLN A 93 6.04 9.01 -20.26
C GLN A 93 5.71 10.40 -20.82
N CYS A 94 5.40 11.38 -19.97
CA CYS A 94 5.18 12.76 -20.38
C CYS A 94 6.40 13.34 -21.10
N LYS A 95 7.60 13.12 -20.56
CA LYS A 95 8.85 13.57 -21.18
C LYS A 95 9.05 12.94 -22.56
N ALA A 96 8.90 11.62 -22.68
CA ALA A 96 9.03 10.90 -23.94
C ALA A 96 8.04 11.42 -25.00
N LEU A 97 6.79 11.69 -24.59
CA LEU A 97 5.78 12.27 -25.48
C LEU A 97 6.17 13.68 -25.92
N ILE A 98 6.64 14.55 -25.00
CA ILE A 98 7.07 15.92 -25.31
C ILE A 98 8.28 15.90 -26.27
N ASP A 99 9.26 15.02 -26.04
CA ASP A 99 10.47 14.90 -26.86
C ASP A 99 10.14 14.47 -28.31
N GLN A 100 9.05 13.75 -28.52
CA GLN A 100 8.57 13.35 -29.85
C GLN A 100 7.73 14.42 -30.56
N MET A 101 7.35 15.50 -29.87
CA MET A 101 6.54 16.56 -30.44
C MET A 101 7.40 17.62 -31.16
N ASN A 102 6.83 18.23 -32.20
CA ASN A 102 7.43 19.42 -32.79
C ASN A 102 7.19 20.67 -31.92
N ILE A 103 8.05 21.67 -32.09
CA ILE A 103 8.04 22.91 -31.27
C ILE A 103 6.67 23.62 -31.27
N LYS A 104 5.89 23.53 -32.34
CA LYS A 104 4.56 24.13 -32.45
C LYS A 104 3.56 23.47 -31.50
N ARG A 105 3.57 22.13 -31.40
CA ARG A 105 2.71 21.37 -30.48
C ARG A 105 3.12 21.56 -29.02
N VAL A 106 4.42 21.57 -28.74
CA VAL A 106 4.94 21.84 -27.38
C VAL A 106 4.51 23.23 -26.92
N ARG A 107 4.52 24.24 -27.80
CA ARG A 107 4.04 25.60 -27.48
C ARG A 107 2.56 25.63 -27.11
N VAL A 108 1.70 24.95 -27.87
CA VAL A 108 0.25 24.86 -27.55
C VAL A 108 0.02 24.18 -26.20
N LEU A 109 0.77 23.10 -25.91
CA LEU A 109 0.69 22.42 -24.62
C LEU A 109 1.12 23.33 -23.47
N PHE A 110 2.21 24.09 -23.64
CA PHE A 110 2.67 25.07 -22.67
C PHE A 110 1.63 26.16 -22.41
N ASP A 111 1.05 26.73 -23.48
CA ASP A 111 0.01 27.75 -23.37
C ASP A 111 -1.24 27.21 -22.65
N PHE A 112 -1.61 25.93 -22.87
CA PHE A 112 -2.73 25.29 -22.17
C PHE A 112 -2.45 25.12 -20.67
N LEU A 113 -1.28 24.58 -20.32
CA LEU A 113 -0.90 24.29 -18.93
C LEU A 113 -0.60 25.54 -18.08
N THR A 114 -0.41 26.71 -18.71
CA THR A 114 -0.05 27.97 -18.01
C THR A 114 -1.21 28.97 -17.92
N ARG A 115 -2.32 28.71 -18.61
CA ARG A 115 -3.50 29.60 -18.66
C ARG A 115 -4.72 29.03 -17.95
N PHE A 116 -4.67 27.77 -17.54
CA PHE A 116 -5.63 27.10 -16.65
C PHE A 116 -4.89 26.63 -15.39
#